data_AF-X0PBL7-F1
#
_entry.id   AF-X0PBL7-F1
#
_cell.length_a   1.000
_cell.length_b   1.000
_cell.length_c   1.000
_cell.angle_alpha   90.00
_cell.angle_beta   90.00
_cell.angle_gamma   90.00
#
_symmetry.space_group_name_H-M   'P 1'
#
loop_
_entity.id
_entity.type
_entity.pdbx_description
1 polymer ?
#
loop_
_entity_poly.entity_id
_entity_poly.type
_entity_poly.pdbx_seq_one_letter_code
_entity_poly.pdbx_strand_id
1 'polypeptide(L)'
;MALGDRIAVINDGKIQMIETPDSSPVEVGVVVDYGRYKQLTCRAFDNQRLKVVVNQWPVRPGKIAYATFEASAILLFDPKTNVNVIDSQPDYVLE
;
A
#
# COMPACT_ATOMS: atom_id res chain seq x y z
N MET A 1 -1.66 19.81 -17.72
CA MET A 1 -2.25 19.38 -16.44
C MET A 1 -3.22 18.27 -16.74
N ALA A 2 -2.84 17.01 -16.51
CA ALA A 2 -3.73 15.88 -16.73
C ALA A 2 -4.48 15.57 -15.43
N LEU A 3 -5.80 15.53 -15.55
CA LEU A 3 -6.78 15.20 -14.53
C LEU A 3 -6.46 13.79 -14.00
N GLY A 4 -5.75 13.69 -12.88
CA GLY A 4 -5.40 12.41 -12.26
C GLY A 4 -6.66 11.61 -11.93
N ASP A 5 -6.66 10.33 -12.30
CA ASP A 5 -7.79 9.44 -12.17
C ASP A 5 -8.33 9.43 -10.72
N ARG A 6 -9.56 9.95 -10.58
CA ARG A 6 -10.25 10.13 -9.31
C ARG A 6 -10.89 8.82 -8.88
N ILE A 7 -10.47 8.27 -7.73
CA ILE A 7 -11.15 7.13 -7.12
C ILE A 7 -12.35 7.65 -6.31
N ALA A 8 -13.54 7.23 -6.72
CA ALA A 8 -14.75 7.38 -5.93
C ALA A 8 -14.80 6.27 -4.87
N VAL A 9 -14.71 6.63 -3.59
CA VAL A 9 -14.96 5.71 -2.48
C VAL A 9 -16.39 5.91 -1.99
N ILE A 10 -17.14 4.82 -1.81
CA ILE A 10 -18.46 4.84 -1.19
C ILE A 10 -18.28 4.49 0.28
N ASN A 11 -18.50 5.47 1.15
CA ASN A 11 -18.53 5.26 2.59
C ASN A 11 -19.87 5.79 3.13
N ASP A 12 -20.61 4.96 3.87
CA ASP A 12 -21.93 5.29 4.42
C ASP A 12 -22.95 5.84 3.39
N GLY A 13 -22.93 5.30 2.16
CA GLY A 13 -23.83 5.72 1.08
C GLY A 13 -23.49 7.08 0.44
N LYS A 14 -22.39 7.73 0.85
CA LYS A 14 -21.91 8.98 0.26
C LYS A 14 -20.69 8.72 -0.62
N ILE A 15 -20.74 9.23 -1.85
CA ILE A 15 -19.60 9.22 -2.77
C ILE A 15 -18.67 10.36 -2.34
N GLN A 16 -17.48 10.01 -1.88
CA GLN A 16 -16.45 10.98 -1.53
C GLN A 16 -15.30 10.89 -2.53
N MET A 17 -14.90 12.07 -3.02
CA MET A 17 -13.70 12.26 -3.82
C MET A 17 -12.55 12.47 -2.83
N ILE A 18 -11.75 11.44 -2.60
CA ILE A 18 -10.67 11.51 -1.61
C ILE A 18 -9.35 11.71 -2.36
N GLU A 19 -8.81 12.93 -2.32
CA GLU A 19 -7.37 13.16 -2.42
C GLU A 19 -6.79 12.87 -1.04
N THR A 20 -6.41 11.62 -0.75
CA THR A 20 -5.58 11.37 0.44
C THR A 20 -4.14 11.64 0.04
N PRO A 21 -3.49 12.70 0.57
CA PRO A 21 -2.07 12.96 0.30
C PRO A 21 -1.17 11.76 0.66
N ASP A 22 -1.67 10.85 1.50
CA ASP A 22 -0.93 9.70 2.03
C ASP A 22 -1.19 8.37 1.29
N SER A 23 -1.81 8.43 0.10
CA SER A 23 -2.07 7.24 -0.73
C SER A 23 -1.19 7.22 -1.98
N SER A 24 -0.61 6.05 -2.28
CA SER A 24 0.26 5.85 -3.44
C SER A 24 -0.38 4.92 -4.46
N PRO A 25 -0.32 5.22 -5.77
CA PRO A 25 -0.81 4.32 -6.80
C PRO A 25 0.05 3.06 -6.86
N VAL A 26 -0.60 1.91 -7.00
CA VAL A 26 0.04 0.60 -7.12
C VAL A 26 -0.59 -0.18 -8.28
N GLU A 27 0.24 -0.78 -9.12
CA GLU A 27 -0.21 -1.63 -10.22
C GLU A 27 -0.42 -3.07 -9.73
N VAL A 28 -1.64 -3.60 -9.84
CA VAL A 28 -1.94 -4.96 -9.42
C VAL A 28 -1.62 -5.96 -10.53
N GLY A 29 -0.58 -6.78 -10.33
CA GLY A 29 -0.11 -7.73 -11.33
C GLY A 29 -0.66 -9.14 -11.15
N VAL A 30 -0.52 -9.71 -9.96
CA VAL A 30 -0.94 -11.10 -9.68
C VAL A 30 -1.95 -11.11 -8.54
N VAL A 31 -2.99 -11.93 -8.69
CA VAL A 31 -4.01 -12.16 -7.66
C VAL A 31 -4.03 -13.65 -7.33
N VAL A 32 -3.85 -14.01 -6.06
CA VAL A 32 -3.98 -15.38 -5.55
C VAL A 32 -5.15 -15.42 -4.58
N ASP A 33 -6.10 -16.33 -4.81
CA ASP A 33 -7.30 -16.48 -3.98
C ASP A 33 -7.15 -17.67 -3.01
N TYR A 34 -7.24 -17.38 -1.71
CA TYR A 34 -7.21 -18.37 -0.63
C TYR A 34 -8.60 -18.60 0.00
N GLY A 35 -9.67 -18.12 -0.63
CA GLY A 35 -11.05 -18.23 -0.18
C GLY A 35 -11.43 -17.21 0.90
N ARG A 36 -10.68 -17.15 2.01
CA ARG A 36 -10.94 -16.18 3.11
C ARG A 36 -10.33 -14.80 2.86
N TYR A 37 -9.25 -14.77 2.09
CA TYR A 37 -8.56 -13.56 1.69
C TYR A 37 -7.88 -13.79 0.34
N LYS A 38 -7.46 -12.70 -0.28
CA LYS A 38 -6.68 -12.67 -1.51
C LYS A 38 -5.35 -12.00 -1.25
N GLN A 39 -4.33 -12.53 -1.90
CA GLN A 39 -3.01 -11.93 -1.93
C GLN A 39 -2.80 -11.27 -3.29
N LEU A 40 -2.38 -10.01 -3.27
CA LEU A 40 -2.05 -9.24 -4.44
C LEU A 40 -0.53 -9.06 -4.49
N THR A 41 0.07 -9.31 -5.64
CA THR A 41 1.42 -8.84 -5.94
C THR A 41 1.29 -7.56 -6.74
N CYS A 42 1.70 -6.45 -6.12
CA CYS A 42 1.61 -5.12 -6.70
C CYS A 42 3.00 -4.57 -7.05
N ARG A 43 3.05 -3.60 -7.97
CA ARG A 43 4.25 -2.82 -8.29
C ARG A 43 4.02 -1.36 -7.89
N ALA A 44 4.99 -0.75 -7.21
CA ALA A 44 4.99 0.64 -6.79
C ALA A 44 6.44 1.15 -6.70
N PHE A 45 6.64 2.45 -6.45
CA PHE A 45 7.95 3.04 -6.10
C PHE A 45 9.12 2.54 -6.96
N ASP A 46 9.15 2.91 -8.24
CA ASP A 46 10.20 2.47 -9.18
C ASP A 46 10.35 0.94 -9.27
N ASN A 47 9.22 0.26 -9.47
CA ASN A 47 9.12 -1.19 -9.74
C ASN A 47 9.45 -2.09 -8.52
N GLN A 48 9.40 -1.55 -7.31
CA GLN A 48 9.38 -2.36 -6.09
C GLN A 48 8.11 -3.21 -6.02
N ARG A 49 8.27 -4.43 -5.50
CA ARG A 49 7.16 -5.38 -5.34
C ARG A 49 6.57 -5.28 -3.95
N LEU A 50 5.28 -5.05 -3.88
CA LEU A 50 4.50 -5.07 -2.65
C LEU A 50 3.65 -6.33 -2.61
N LYS A 51 3.63 -6.98 -1.44
CA LYS A 51 2.70 -8.08 -1.15
C LYS A 51 1.58 -7.52 -0.30
N VAL A 52 0.36 -7.53 -0.82
CA VAL A 52 -0.82 -6.97 -0.15
C VAL A 52 -1.82 -8.09 0.13
N VAL A 53 -2.41 -8.10 1.31
CA VAL A 53 -3.45 -9.07 1.70
C VAL A 53 -4.77 -8.31 1.89
N VAL A 54 -5.81 -8.75 1.19
CA VAL A 54 -7.14 -8.13 1.23
C VAL A 54 -8.23 -9.18 1.38
N ASN A 55 -9.34 -8.86 2.04
CA ASN A 55 -10.45 -9.82 2.18
C ASN A 55 -11.17 -10.07 0.85
N GLN A 56 -11.29 -9.04 0.01
CA GLN A 56 -11.94 -9.11 -1.29
C GLN A 56 -11.18 -8.29 -2.33
N TRP A 57 -11.13 -8.82 -3.54
CA TRP A 57 -10.57 -8.16 -4.72
C TRP A 57 -11.19 -8.75 -5.99
N PRO A 58 -11.46 -7.95 -7.04
CA PRO A 58 -11.86 -8.46 -8.34
C PRO A 58 -10.77 -9.35 -8.94
N VAL A 59 -11.12 -10.49 -9.54
CA VAL A 59 -10.13 -11.48 -10.04
C VAL A 59 -9.28 -10.95 -11.21
N ARG A 60 -9.60 -9.78 -11.77
CA ARG A 60 -8.92 -9.24 -12.96
C ARG A 60 -7.64 -8.48 -12.58
N PRO A 61 -6.44 -8.95 -12.96
CA PRO A 61 -5.19 -8.20 -12.84
C PRO A 61 -5.14 -7.02 -13.83
N GLY A 62 -4.17 -6.13 -13.67
CA GLY A 62 -3.92 -5.00 -14.58
C GLY A 62 -4.70 -3.72 -14.26
N LYS A 63 -5.17 -3.57 -13.02
CA LYS A 63 -5.78 -2.31 -12.56
C LYS A 63 -4.82 -1.56 -11.64
N ILE A 64 -4.84 -0.24 -11.73
CA ILE A 64 -4.26 0.65 -10.72
C ILE A 64 -5.17 0.63 -9.50
N ALA A 65 -4.58 0.35 -8.34
CA ALA A 65 -5.17 0.53 -7.03
C ALA A 65 -4.41 1.64 -6.30
N TYR A 66 -4.94 2.13 -5.18
CA TYR A 66 -4.22 3.04 -4.30
C TYR A 66 -4.02 2.35 -2.96
N ALA A 67 -2.79 2.35 -2.48
CA ALA A 67 -2.42 1.81 -1.19
C ALA A 67 -2.10 2.95 -0.23
N THR A 68 -2.59 2.83 1.01
CA THR A 68 -2.25 3.71 2.12
C THR A 68 -1.38 2.92 3.10
N PHE A 69 -0.36 3.56 3.64
CA PHE A 69 0.54 2.95 4.62
C PHE A 69 0.21 3.50 6.00
N GLU A 70 -0.09 2.61 6.94
CA GLU A 70 -0.38 3.01 8.32
C GLU A 70 0.94 3.19 9.07
N ALA A 71 1.26 4.44 9.45
CA ALA A 71 2.53 4.76 10.09
C ALA A 71 2.80 3.95 11.37
N SER A 72 1.75 3.61 12.13
CA SER A 72 1.84 2.78 13.34
C SER A 72 2.28 1.33 13.07
N ALA A 73 2.13 0.84 11.83
CA ALA A 73 2.44 -0.52 11.42
C ALA A 73 3.72 -0.62 10.57
N ILE A 74 4.38 0.51 10.28
CA ILE A 74 5.64 0.53 9.54
C ILE A 74 6.78 0.08 10.46
N LEU A 75 7.61 -0.83 9.96
CA LEU A 75 8.87 -1.20 10.58
C LEU A 75 10.01 -0.64 9.73
N LEU A 76 10.94 0.08 10.35
CA LEU A 76 12.12 0.63 9.71
C LEU A 76 13.34 -0.14 10.20
N PHE A 77 14.22 -0.54 9.28
CA PHE A 77 15.43 -1.28 9.62
C PHE A 77 16.65 -0.54 9.11
N ASP A 78 17.70 -0.49 9.92
CA ASP A 78 18.99 0.03 9.48
C ASP A 78 19.61 -0.92 8.45
N PRO A 79 20.08 -0.41 7.30
CA PRO A 79 20.55 -1.26 6.19
C PRO A 79 21.88 -1.95 6.46
N LYS A 80 22.69 -1.49 7.41
CA LYS A 80 23.99 -2.08 7.76
C LYS A 80 23.84 -3.18 8.81
N THR A 81 22.98 -2.94 9.80
CA THR A 81 22.84 -3.77 11.00
C THR A 81 21.60 -4.65 10.99
N ASN A 82 20.62 -4.35 10.14
CA ASN A 82 19.31 -5.01 10.06
C ASN A 82 18.52 -4.96 11.38
N VAL A 83 18.79 -3.95 12.22
CA VAL A 83 18.09 -3.71 13.48
C VAL A 83 16.89 -2.80 13.24
N ASN A 84 15.76 -3.07 13.90
CA ASN A 84 14.58 -2.21 13.86
C ASN A 84 14.88 -0.87 14.53
N VAL A 85 14.80 0.22 13.77
CA VAL A 85 15.09 1.61 14.17
C VAL A 85 14.06 2.13 15.18
N ILE A 86 12.81 1.64 15.13
CA ILE A 86 11.72 2.12 15.99
C ILE A 86 11.77 1.45 17.38
N ASP A 87 12.22 0.19 17.45
CA ASP A 87 12.46 -0.52 18.72
C ASP A 87 13.79 -0.10 19.38
N SER A 88 14.73 0.45 18.60
CA SER A 88 16.07 0.82 19.08
C SER A 88 16.16 2.28 19.56
N GLN A 89 15.31 2.65 20.52
CA GLN A 89 15.43 3.87 21.34
C GLN A 89 15.22 5.23 20.64
N PRO A 90 14.75 6.26 21.38
CA PRO A 90 14.43 7.60 20.85
C PRO A 90 15.62 8.38 20.24
N ASP A 91 16.86 7.93 20.45
CA ASP A 91 18.08 8.63 20.02
C ASP A 91 18.78 7.95 18.82
N TYR A 92 18.11 7.03 18.12
CA TYR A 92 18.71 6.37 16.94
C TYR A 92 18.84 7.36 15.77
N VAL A 93 20.07 7.63 15.37
CA VAL A 93 20.40 8.44 14.19
C VAL A 93 20.70 7.49 13.03
N LEU A 94 19.91 7.60 11.95
CA LEU A 94 20.23 6.95 10.68
C LEU A 94 21.53 7.56 10.12
N GLU A 95 22.59 6.74 10.04
CA GLU A 95 23.89 7.11 9.41
C GLU A 95 23.89 6.97 7.89
#